data_AF-A0A3N5VT01-F1
#
_entry.id   AF-A0A3N5VT01-F1
#
_cell.length_a   1.000
_cell.length_b   1.000
_cell.length_c   1.000
_cell.angle_alpha   90.00
_cell.angle_beta   90.00
_cell.angle_gamma   90.00
#
_symmetry.space_group_name_H-M   'P 1'
#
loop_
_entity.id
_entity.type
_entity.pdbx_description
1 polymer ?
#
loop_
_entity_poly.entity_id
_entity_poly.type
_entity_poly.pdbx_seq_one_letter_code
_entity_poly.pdbx_strand_id
1 'polypeptide(L)'
;MRILLINPPYPVCESLTMPLGLLYLAARLEQEGHEVALEDLQLCRSPISHLKKTLGVFTPRLVGITSFSINLHSAGKLLRTVKQVCPEAATVWGGPHVSFDDENVLRQNPWVDVIVRGEGEETLAEVADRVIRREGFDGV
;
A
#
# COMPACT_ATOMS: atom_id res chain seq x y z
N MET A 1 -7.02 -6.66 11.91
CA MET A 1 -6.41 -7.71 11.05
C MET A 1 -4.94 -7.37 10.79
N ARG A 2 -4.18 -8.20 10.06
CA ARG A 2 -2.82 -7.85 9.64
C ARG A 2 -2.83 -6.95 8.40
N ILE A 3 -2.20 -5.78 8.52
CA ILE A 3 -2.11 -4.77 7.46
C ILE A 3 -0.65 -4.45 7.21
N LEU A 4 -0.25 -4.45 5.93
CA LEU A 4 1.10 -4.10 5.52
C LEU A 4 1.09 -2.75 4.82
N LEU A 5 1.90 -1.80 5.28
CA LEU A 5 2.13 -0.52 4.60
C LEU A 5 3.51 -0.53 3.96
N ILE A 6 3.63 -0.08 2.72
CA ILE A 6 4.87 -0.15 1.95
C ILE A 6 5.32 1.26 1.54
N ASN A 7 6.56 1.60 1.88
CA ASN A 7 7.28 2.71 1.26
C ASN A 7 8.17 2.16 0.13
N PRO A 8 7.86 2.42 -1.15
CA PRO A 8 8.64 1.90 -2.27
C PRO A 8 9.97 2.64 -2.42
N PRO A 9 10.99 2.01 -3.02
CA PRO A 9 12.25 2.70 -3.28
C PRO A 9 12.07 3.84 -4.30
N TYR A 10 12.65 4.99 -3.98
CA TYR A 10 12.85 6.14 -4.84
C TYR A 10 14.27 6.12 -5.46
N PRO A 11 14.48 6.76 -6.62
CA PRO A 11 15.83 7.00 -7.13
C PRO A 11 16.72 7.67 -6.07
N VAL A 12 17.95 7.19 -5.90
CA VAL A 12 18.91 7.56 -4.81
C VAL A 12 19.33 9.04 -4.82
N CYS A 13 18.83 9.83 -5.77
CA CYS A 13 19.09 11.26 -5.82
C CYS A 13 18.33 12.07 -4.74
N GLU A 14 17.40 11.44 -4.03
CA GLU A 14 16.64 12.07 -2.94
C GLU A 14 17.18 11.74 -1.55
N SER A 15 16.92 12.65 -0.60
CA SER A 15 17.28 12.47 0.80
C SER A 15 16.44 11.35 1.43
N LEU A 16 17.04 10.59 2.35
CA LEU A 16 16.31 9.60 3.15
C LEU A 16 15.37 10.33 4.10
N THR A 17 14.07 10.29 3.80
CA THR A 17 13.02 10.86 4.64
C THR A 17 12.19 9.78 5.29
N MET A 18 11.84 9.97 6.55
CA MET A 18 10.89 9.12 7.23
C MET A 18 9.51 9.23 6.55
N PRO A 19 8.82 8.10 6.25
CA PRO A 19 7.52 8.13 5.57
C PRO A 19 6.40 8.50 6.57
N LEU A 20 6.38 9.75 7.01
CA LEU A 20 5.45 10.26 8.05
C LEU A 20 3.98 9.95 7.73
N GLY A 21 3.54 10.13 6.48
CA GLY A 21 2.16 9.81 6.09
C GLY A 21 1.80 8.35 6.36
N LEU A 22 2.69 7.40 6.06
CA LEU A 22 2.46 5.99 6.38
C LEU A 22 2.43 5.72 7.89
N LEU A 23 3.17 6.49 8.69
CA LEU A 23 3.15 6.37 10.15
C LEU A 23 1.84 6.88 10.74
N TYR A 24 1.25 7.95 10.19
CA TYR A 24 -0.08 8.41 10.59
C TYR A 24 -1.16 7.39 10.22
N LEU A 25 -1.10 6.83 9.01
CA LEU A 25 -1.98 5.73 8.59
C LEU A 25 -1.85 4.51 9.51
N ALA A 26 -0.62 4.13 9.87
CA ALA A 26 -0.38 3.02 10.80
C ALA A 26 -1.02 3.29 12.16
N ALA A 27 -0.78 4.47 12.74
CA ALA A 27 -1.34 4.85 14.04
C ALA A 27 -2.88 4.84 14.03
N ARG A 28 -3.52 5.33 12.94
CA ARG A 28 -4.98 5.32 12.82
C ARG A 28 -5.54 3.89 12.77
N LEU A 29 -4.91 3.00 11.99
CA LEU A 29 -5.33 1.60 11.88
C LEU A 29 -5.07 0.81 13.18
N GLU A 30 -3.99 1.10 13.90
CA GLU A 30 -3.69 0.52 15.21
C GLU A 30 -4.75 0.91 16.26
N GLN A 31 -5.26 2.15 16.23
CA GLN A 31 -6.37 2.58 17.08
C GLN A 31 -7.65 1.75 16.87
N GLU A 32 -7.81 1.15 15.69
CA GLU A 32 -8.92 0.25 15.35
C GLU A 32 -8.59 -1.23 15.62
N GLY A 33 -7.51 -1.50 16.36
CA GLY A 33 -7.12 -2.83 16.81
C GLY A 33 -6.50 -3.69 15.70
N HIS A 34 -5.95 -3.08 14.65
CA HIS A 34 -5.22 -3.79 13.61
C HIS A 34 -3.75 -4.00 13.98
N GLU A 35 -3.19 -5.12 13.52
CA GLU A 35 -1.75 -5.38 13.60
C GLU A 35 -1.13 -4.81 12.33
N VAL A 36 -0.37 -3.72 12.45
CA VAL A 36 0.20 -3.00 11.31
C VAL A 36 1.71 -3.24 11.25
N ALA A 37 2.19 -3.59 10.06
CA ALA A 37 3.62 -3.64 9.75
C ALA A 37 3.93 -2.62 8.66
N LEU A 38 5.10 -1.97 8.76
CA LEU A 38 5.60 -1.05 7.75
C LEU A 38 6.88 -1.60 7.14
N GLU A 39 6.91 -1.72 5.81
CA GLU A 39 8.07 -2.11 5.03
C GLU A 39 8.63 -0.90 4.29
N ASP A 40 9.72 -0.35 4.82
CA ASP A 40 10.48 0.69 4.15
C ASP A 40 11.55 0.07 3.25
N LEU A 41 11.31 0.12 1.95
CA LEU A 41 12.15 -0.54 0.95
C LEU A 41 13.22 0.40 0.37
N GLN A 42 13.35 1.64 0.86
CA GLN A 42 14.25 2.66 0.30
C GLN A 42 15.71 2.20 0.19
N LEU A 43 16.21 1.51 1.22
CA LEU A 43 17.59 0.98 1.26
C LEU A 43 17.67 -0.52 0.96
N CYS A 44 16.55 -1.14 0.56
CA CYS A 44 16.51 -2.56 0.30
C CYS A 44 17.16 -2.88 -1.05
N ARG A 45 18.24 -3.67 -1.02
CA ARG A 45 18.95 -4.09 -2.25
C ARG A 45 18.09 -4.98 -3.17
N SER A 46 17.18 -5.76 -2.57
CA SER A 46 16.33 -6.72 -3.29
C SER A 46 14.87 -6.59 -2.84
N PRO A 47 14.17 -5.48 -3.17
CA PRO A 47 12.84 -5.16 -2.63
C PRO A 47 11.80 -6.26 -2.87
N ILE A 48 11.76 -6.83 -4.07
CA ILE A 48 10.79 -7.88 -4.44
C ILE A 48 11.03 -9.16 -3.64
N SER A 49 12.28 -9.63 -3.54
CA SER A 49 12.61 -10.84 -2.80
C SER A 49 12.38 -10.69 -1.30
N HIS A 50 12.67 -9.50 -0.77
CA HIS A 50 12.38 -9.15 0.62
C HIS A 50 10.87 -9.13 0.87
N LEU A 51 10.11 -8.40 0.05
CA LEU A 51 8.65 -8.32 0.15
C LEU A 51 8.00 -9.70 0.10
N LYS A 52 8.43 -10.60 -0.80
CA LYS A 52 7.91 -11.99 -0.85
C LYS A 52 8.09 -12.75 0.47
N LYS A 53 9.24 -12.56 1.15
CA LYS A 53 9.48 -13.18 2.47
C LYS A 53 8.55 -12.61 3.52
N THR A 54 8.43 -11.27 3.57
CA THR A 54 7.51 -10.60 4.50
C THR A 54 6.08 -11.09 4.28
N LEU A 55 5.60 -11.11 3.04
CA LEU A 55 4.24 -11.57 2.72
C LEU A 55 3.99 -13.03 3.13
N GLY A 56 4.98 -13.92 2.94
CA GLY A 56 4.85 -15.32 3.32
C GLY A 56 4.78 -15.57 4.83
N VAL A 57 5.36 -14.68 5.64
CA VAL A 57 5.33 -14.77 7.11
C VAL A 57 4.14 -13.99 7.68
N PHE A 58 4.05 -12.71 7.30
CA PHE A 58 3.06 -11.79 7.84
C PHE A 58 1.66 -11.99 7.25
N THR A 59 1.53 -12.55 6.04
CA THR A 59 0.23 -12.90 5.43
C THR A 59 -0.87 -11.83 5.64
N PRO A 60 -0.66 -10.59 5.15
CA PRO A 60 -1.59 -9.48 5.36
C PRO A 60 -2.91 -9.70 4.60
N ARG A 61 -3.99 -9.13 5.13
CA ARG A 61 -5.31 -9.09 4.45
C ARG A 61 -5.55 -7.76 3.70
N LEU A 62 -4.80 -6.73 4.05
CA LEU A 62 -4.78 -5.45 3.35
C LEU A 62 -3.33 -4.99 3.19
N VAL A 63 -2.98 -4.49 2.01
CA VAL A 63 -1.67 -3.91 1.72
C VAL A 63 -1.85 -2.51 1.15
N GLY A 64 -1.36 -1.52 1.88
CA GLY A 64 -1.27 -0.13 1.43
C GLY A 64 0.11 0.18 0.88
N ILE A 65 0.18 0.95 -0.20
CA ILE A 65 1.44 1.48 -0.72
C ILE A 65 1.29 2.96 -1.04
N THR A 66 2.32 3.75 -0.74
CA THR A 66 2.40 5.16 -1.19
C THR A 66 3.27 5.26 -2.43
N SER A 67 3.04 6.26 -3.29
CA SER A 67 3.96 6.56 -4.39
C SER A 67 3.91 8.01 -4.85
N PHE A 68 5.02 8.40 -5.47
CA PHE A 68 5.19 9.64 -6.20
C PHE A 68 5.46 9.30 -7.67
N SER A 69 5.44 10.30 -8.56
CA SER A 69 5.67 10.10 -9.99
C SER A 69 6.96 9.32 -10.30
N ILE A 70 8.01 9.57 -9.52
CA ILE A 70 9.35 9.00 -9.72
C ILE A 70 9.46 7.51 -9.34
N ASN A 71 8.55 6.97 -8.53
CA ASN A 71 8.58 5.58 -8.11
C ASN A 71 7.29 4.80 -8.42
N LEU A 72 6.36 5.40 -9.18
CA LEU A 72 5.08 4.80 -9.57
C LEU A 72 5.24 3.38 -10.14
N HIS A 73 6.15 3.18 -11.10
CA HIS A 73 6.39 1.87 -11.71
C HIS A 73 6.92 0.83 -10.72
N SER A 74 7.75 1.28 -9.76
CA SER A 74 8.28 0.42 -8.70
C SER A 74 7.15 -0.03 -7.76
N ALA A 75 6.32 0.91 -7.32
CA ALA A 75 5.15 0.65 -6.49
C ALA A 75 4.15 -0.31 -7.17
N GLY A 76 3.85 -0.09 -8.45
CA GLY A 76 2.98 -0.98 -9.23
C GLY A 76 3.51 -2.42 -9.31
N LYS A 77 4.83 -2.61 -9.51
CA LYS A 77 5.47 -3.95 -9.48
C LYS A 77 5.39 -4.62 -8.11
N LEU A 78 5.52 -3.83 -7.03
CA LEU A 78 5.40 -4.35 -5.67
C LEU A 78 3.98 -4.81 -5.40
N LEU A 79 2.95 -4.02 -5.74
CA LEU A 79 1.54 -4.45 -5.61
C LEU A 79 1.22 -5.67 -6.47
N ARG A 80 1.77 -5.77 -7.68
CA ARG A 80 1.64 -6.99 -8.49
C ARG A 80 2.19 -8.20 -7.77
N THR A 81 3.34 -8.05 -7.11
CA THR A 81 3.95 -9.11 -6.31
C THR A 81 3.09 -9.46 -5.09
N VAL A 82 2.49 -8.46 -4.44
CA VAL A 82 1.52 -8.68 -3.35
C VAL A 82 0.39 -9.57 -3.83
N LYS A 83 -0.28 -9.22 -4.93
CA LYS A 83 -1.42 -10.00 -5.44
C LYS A 83 -1.03 -11.42 -5.89
N GLN A 84 0.21 -11.63 -6.32
CA GLN A 84 0.74 -12.96 -6.65
C GLN A 84 0.95 -13.86 -5.42
N VAL A 85 1.34 -13.29 -4.28
CA VAL A 85 1.65 -14.06 -3.05
C VAL A 85 0.44 -14.15 -2.13
N CYS A 86 -0.34 -13.08 -2.04
CA CYS A 86 -1.54 -12.95 -1.23
C CYS A 86 -2.71 -12.53 -2.13
N PRO A 87 -3.27 -13.44 -2.95
CA PRO A 87 -4.33 -13.10 -3.92
C PRO A 87 -5.60 -12.54 -3.28
N GLU A 88 -5.88 -12.95 -2.04
CA GLU A 88 -7.03 -12.48 -1.26
C GLU A 88 -6.78 -11.16 -0.52
N ALA A 89 -5.56 -10.62 -0.56
CA ALA A 89 -5.29 -9.33 0.06
C ALA A 89 -5.90 -8.21 -0.78
N ALA A 90 -6.58 -7.27 -0.10
CA ALA A 90 -6.96 -6.01 -0.70
C ALA A 90 -5.71 -5.14 -0.88
N THR A 91 -5.57 -4.53 -2.04
CA THR A 91 -4.45 -3.67 -2.40
C THR A 91 -4.90 -2.23 -2.56
N VAL A 92 -4.30 -1.34 -1.79
CA VAL A 92 -4.66 0.08 -1.73
C VAL A 92 -3.44 0.89 -2.14
N TRP A 93 -3.63 1.80 -3.09
CA TRP A 93 -2.59 2.68 -3.58
C TRP A 93 -2.91 4.14 -3.29
N GLY A 94 -2.06 4.79 -2.49
CA GLY A 94 -2.14 6.22 -2.20
C GLY A 94 -0.93 7.01 -2.71
N GLY A 95 -0.98 8.32 -2.48
CA GLY A 95 0.08 9.26 -2.82
C GLY A 95 -0.28 10.19 -3.99
N PRO A 96 0.54 11.25 -4.20
CA PRO A 96 0.18 12.36 -5.07
C PRO A 96 -0.06 11.98 -6.54
N HIS A 97 0.71 11.04 -7.09
CA HIS A 97 0.56 10.68 -8.50
C HIS A 97 -0.74 9.93 -8.77
N VAL A 98 -1.03 8.91 -7.95
CA VAL A 98 -2.27 8.12 -8.10
C VAL A 98 -3.51 8.91 -7.72
N SER A 99 -3.36 9.94 -6.87
CA SER A 99 -4.45 10.90 -6.59
C SER A 99 -4.82 11.77 -7.80
N PHE A 100 -3.87 11.97 -8.73
CA PHE A 100 -4.01 12.81 -9.91
C PHE A 100 -4.44 12.03 -11.16
N ASP A 101 -3.88 10.83 -11.38
CA ASP A 101 -4.10 10.00 -12.58
C ASP A 101 -4.74 8.64 -12.23
N ASP A 102 -5.75 8.68 -11.34
CA ASP A 102 -6.41 7.52 -10.75
C ASP A 102 -6.97 6.53 -11.77
N GLU A 103 -7.81 6.97 -12.70
CA GLU A 103 -8.47 6.12 -13.69
C GLU A 103 -7.48 5.37 -14.59
N ASN A 104 -6.42 6.06 -15.01
CA ASN A 104 -5.40 5.49 -15.88
C ASN A 104 -4.51 4.50 -15.10
N VAL A 105 -4.13 4.84 -13.87
CA VAL A 105 -3.37 3.94 -12.99
C VAL A 105 -4.15 2.66 -12.73
N LEU A 106 -5.44 2.71 -12.39
CA LEU A 106 -6.27 1.52 -12.20
C LEU A 106 -6.35 0.67 -13.47
N ARG A 107 -6.58 1.31 -14.63
CA ARG A 107 -6.66 0.61 -15.92
C ARG A 107 -5.38 -0.15 -16.27
N GLN A 108 -4.21 0.44 -15.98
CA GLN A 108 -2.92 -0.16 -16.28
C GLN A 108 -2.46 -1.18 -15.23
N ASN A 109 -3.04 -1.16 -14.04
CA ASN A 109 -2.63 -1.99 -12.90
C ASN A 109 -3.84 -2.76 -12.33
N PRO A 110 -4.34 -3.80 -13.02
CA PRO A 110 -5.55 -4.54 -12.61
C PRO A 110 -5.41 -5.37 -11.32
N TRP A 111 -4.22 -5.36 -10.71
CA TRP A 111 -3.94 -5.96 -9.41
C TRP A 111 -4.07 -4.96 -8.25
N VAL A 112 -4.56 -3.75 -8.52
CA VAL A 112 -4.84 -2.68 -7.55
C VAL A 112 -6.35 -2.65 -7.35
N ASP A 113 -6.80 -2.81 -6.12
CA ASP A 113 -8.23 -2.87 -5.80
C ASP A 113 -8.82 -1.47 -5.51
N VAL A 114 -8.04 -0.57 -4.88
CA VAL A 114 -8.48 0.77 -4.49
C VAL A 114 -7.36 1.80 -4.68
N ILE A 115 -7.72 2.99 -5.16
CA ILE A 115 -6.87 4.19 -5.06
C ILE A 115 -7.46 5.13 -4.01
N VAL A 116 -6.64 5.60 -3.07
CA VAL A 116 -7.01 6.62 -2.10
C VAL A 116 -6.45 7.96 -2.52
N ARG A 117 -7.33 8.96 -2.65
CA ARG A 117 -7.00 10.31 -3.13
C ARG A 117 -6.88 11.28 -1.96
N GLY A 118 -5.81 12.06 -1.93
CA GLY A 118 -5.58 13.05 -0.86
C GLY A 118 -5.18 12.38 0.46
N GLU A 119 -5.73 12.89 1.57
CA GLU A 119 -5.51 12.33 2.91
C GLU A 119 -6.23 10.98 3.04
N GLY A 120 -5.58 10.03 3.70
CA GLY A 120 -5.96 8.62 3.59
C GLY A 120 -6.36 7.95 4.89
N GLU A 121 -6.26 8.61 6.04
CA GLU A 121 -6.44 8.02 7.36
C GLU A 121 -7.84 7.44 7.54
N GLU A 122 -8.87 8.27 7.33
CA GLU A 122 -10.26 7.82 7.47
C GLU A 122 -10.69 6.91 6.32
N THR A 123 -10.25 7.19 5.08
CA THR A 123 -10.57 6.35 3.93
C THR A 123 -9.95 4.96 4.05
N LEU A 124 -8.69 4.85 4.50
CA LEU A 124 -8.02 3.56 4.68
C LEU A 124 -8.63 2.75 5.82
N ALA A 125 -9.08 3.42 6.90
CA ALA A 125 -9.89 2.81 7.95
C ALA A 125 -11.21 2.25 7.38
N GLU A 126 -11.94 3.01 6.58
CA GLU A 126 -13.16 2.52 5.91
C GLU A 126 -12.87 1.31 4.99
N VAL A 127 -11.80 1.35 4.21
CA VAL A 127 -11.39 0.19 3.38
C VAL A 127 -11.10 -1.03 4.25
N ALA A 128 -10.38 -0.86 5.37
CA ALA A 128 -10.06 -1.95 6.29
C ALA A 128 -11.34 -2.58 6.89
N ASP A 129 -12.31 -1.75 7.25
CA ASP A 129 -13.62 -2.17 7.74
C ASP A 129 -14.38 -3.00 6.70
N ARG A 130 -14.40 -2.55 5.44
CA ARG A 130 -15.03 -3.29 4.33
C ARG A 130 -14.35 -4.63 4.05
N VAL A 131 -13.02 -4.72 4.17
CA VAL A 131 -12.28 -5.99 4.07
C VAL A 131 -12.69 -6.98 5.18
N ILE A 132 -12.97 -6.49 6.39
CA ILE A 132 -13.46 -7.33 7.49
C ILE A 132 -14.87 -7.84 7.18
N ARG A 133 -15.75 -6.95 6.70
CA ARG A 133 -17.15 -7.26 6.35
C ARG A 133 -17.31 -8.05 5.04
N ARG A 134 -16.24 -8.15 4.24
CA ARG A 134 -16.23 -8.77 2.90
C ARG A 134 -17.18 -8.05 1.93
N GLU A 135 -17.18 -6.72 2.01
CA GLU A 135 -17.95 -5.84 1.14
C GLU A 135 -17.07 -5.32 -0.01
N GLY A 136 -17.70 -4.92 -1.12
CA GLY A 136 -17.00 -4.24 -2.21
C GLY A 136 -16.60 -2.81 -1.84
N PHE A 137 -15.71 -2.21 -2.63
CA PHE A 137 -15.18 -0.86 -2.40
C PHE A 137 -15.95 0.25 -3.13
N ASP A 138 -17.12 -0.05 -3.70
CA ASP A 138 -17.94 0.95 -4.38
C ASP A 138 -18.35 2.07 -3.41
N GLY A 139 -18.10 3.31 -3.81
CA GLY A 139 -18.44 4.51 -3.03
C GLY A 139 -17.46 4.84 -1.90
N VAL A 140 -16.30 4.21 -1.85
CA VAL A 140 -15.13 4.61 -1.03
C VAL A 140 -14.23 5.55 -1.82
#